data_AF-A0A9E0JQL3-F1
#
_entry.id   AF-A0A9E0JQL3-F1
#
_cell.length_a   1.000
_cell.length_b   1.000
_cell.length_c   1.000
_cell.angle_alpha   90.00
_cell.angle_beta   90.00
_cell.angle_gamma   90.00
#
_symmetry.space_group_name_H-M   'P 1'
#
loop_
_entity.id
_entity.type
_entity.pdbx_description
1 polymer ?
#
loop_
_entity_poly.entity_id
_entity_poly.type
_entity_poly.pdbx_seq_one_letter_code
_entity_poly.pdbx_strand_id
1 'polypeptide(L)' 'MAKPENKPDTGTAAGVTFRDTAYKSRQIVIDDGRVFQVTGSAITTDDPALIAHLDRHGDFERVNEGG' A
#
# COMPACT_ATOMS: atom_id res chain seq x y z
N MET A 1 10.09 24.26 -10.44
CA MET A 1 9.44 23.02 -10.90
C MET A 1 9.36 22.08 -9.72
N ALA A 2 8.21 22.03 -9.03
CA ALA A 2 8.00 21.11 -7.92
C ALA A 2 7.32 19.85 -8.46
N LYS A 3 7.96 18.69 -8.28
CA LYS A 3 7.27 17.39 -8.40
C LYS A 3 6.28 17.34 -7.24
N PRO A 4 4.99 17.04 -7.43
CA PRO A 4 4.15 16.72 -6.29
C PRO A 4 4.60 15.33 -5.80
N GLU A 5 5.51 15.33 -4.82
CA GLU A 5 5.72 14.19 -3.96
C GLU A 5 4.42 14.03 -3.17
N ASN A 6 3.52 13.20 -3.70
CA ASN A 6 2.34 12.74 -2.99
C ASN A 6 2.80 11.82 -1.86
N LYS A 7 3.43 12.41 -0.85
CA LYS A 7 3.65 11.81 0.45
C LYS A 7 2.34 12.03 1.19
N PRO A 8 1.49 11.00 1.39
CA PRO A 8 0.43 11.13 2.37
C PRO A 8 1.14 11.29 3.72
N ASP A 9 1.31 12.54 4.15
CA ASP A 9 1.45 12.89 5.55
C ASP A 9 0.09 12.59 6.21
N THR A 10 -0.20 11.31 6.41
CA THR A 10 -1.32 10.87 7.23
C THR A 10 -0.74 10.52 8.59
N GLY A 11 -0.69 11.53 9.45
CA GLY A 11 -0.51 11.28 10.88
C GLY A 11 -1.54 10.28 11.36
N THR A 12 -1.07 9.20 12.00
CA THR A 12 -1.82 8.34 12.92
C THR A 12 -3.28 8.04 12.53
N ALA A 13 -3.52 7.71 11.25
CA ALA A 13 -4.70 6.90 10.91
C ALA A 13 -4.22 5.45 10.96
N ALA A 14 -4.88 4.61 11.76
CA ALA A 14 -4.56 3.19 11.90
C ALA A 14 -4.84 2.46 10.58
N GLY A 15 -3.93 2.60 9.62
CA GLY A 15 -3.97 1.91 8.33
C GLY A 15 -3.44 0.48 8.45
N VAL A 16 -3.89 -0.37 7.55
CA VAL A 16 -3.39 -1.74 7.43
C VAL A 16 -2.08 -1.72 6.67
N THR A 17 -1.06 -2.38 7.20
CA THR A 17 0.22 -2.54 6.51
C THR A 17 0.27 -3.87 5.78
N PHE A 18 0.71 -3.85 4.53
CA PHE A 18 1.00 -5.03 3.72
C PHE A 18 2.48 -5.05 3.38
N ARG A 19 3.08 -6.25 3.46
CA ARG A 19 4.42 -6.54 2.99
C ARG A 19 4.35 -7.12 1.59
N ASP A 20 5.13 -6.57 0.68
CA ASP A 20 5.37 -7.10 -0.65
C ASP A 20 6.52 -8.11 -0.60
N THR A 21 6.23 -9.35 -0.98
CA THR A 21 7.20 -10.45 -0.95
C THR A 21 7.94 -10.63 -2.28
N ALA A 22 7.42 -10.05 -3.36
CA ALA A 22 7.96 -10.21 -4.70
C ALA A 22 8.90 -9.05 -5.09
N TYR A 23 8.63 -7.83 -4.61
CA TYR A 23 9.35 -6.62 -5.02
C TYR A 23 9.71 -5.69 -3.86
N LYS A 24 10.82 -4.95 -4.02
CA LYS A 24 11.18 -3.85 -3.10
C LYS A 24 10.39 -2.58 -3.33
N SER A 25 10.07 -2.28 -4.59
CA SER A 25 9.22 -1.15 -4.95
C SER A 25 8.45 -1.48 -6.22
N ARG A 26 7.15 -1.19 -6.24
CA ARG A 26 6.31 -1.31 -7.45
C ARG A 26 5.11 -0.37 -7.39
N GLN A 27 4.53 -0.09 -8.55
CA GLN A 27 3.24 0.57 -8.65
C GLN A 27 2.13 -0.48 -8.74
N ILE A 28 1.04 -0.24 -8.02
CA ILE A 28 -0.17 -1.04 -8.02
C ILE A 28 -1.25 -0.20 -8.68
N VAL A 29 -1.87 -0.75 -9.72
CA VAL A 29 -3.02 -0.12 -10.37
C VAL A 29 -4.23 -1.00 -10.07
N ILE A 30 -5.24 -0.42 -9.43
CA ILE A 30 -6.50 -1.12 -9.16
C ILE A 30 -7.52 -0.83 -10.26
N ASP A 31 -8.60 -1.63 -10.33
CA ASP A 31 -9.61 -1.59 -11.41
C ASP A 31 -10.22 -0.20 -11.66
N ASP A 32 -10.35 0.59 -10.59
CA ASP A 32 -10.82 1.98 -10.61
C ASP A 32 -9.82 2.97 -11.25
N GLY A 33 -8.67 2.49 -11.74
CA GLY A 33 -7.61 3.28 -12.36
C GLY A 33 -6.70 4.04 -11.38
N ARG A 34 -6.97 3.93 -10.07
CA ARG A 34 -6.12 4.51 -9.02
C ARG A 34 -4.79 3.79 -8.93
N VAL A 35 -3.74 4.57 -8.70
CA VAL A 35 -2.35 4.09 -8.65
C VAL A 35 -1.79 4.30 -7.25
N PHE A 36 -1.24 3.24 -6.67
CA PHE A 36 -0.60 3.23 -5.36
C PHE A 36 0.84 2.77 -5.47
N GLN A 37 1.69 3.18 -4.52
CA GLN A 37 3.11 2.85 -4.54
C GLN A 37 3.49 2.00 -3.34
N VAL A 38 4.11 0.85 -3.63
CA VAL A 38 4.86 0.06 -2.64
C VAL A 38 6.28 0.58 -2.63
N THR A 39 6.79 0.88 -1.43
CA THR A 39 8.18 1.31 -1.24
C THR A 39 8.78 0.55 -0.07
N GLY A 40 10.01 0.07 -0.21
CA GLY A 40 10.68 -0.67 0.86
C GLY A 40 10.00 -2.00 1.21
N SER A 41 9.40 -2.66 0.21
CA SER A 41 8.60 -3.88 0.35
C SER A 41 7.38 -3.72 1.25
N ALA A 42 6.87 -2.50 1.44
CA ALA A 42 5.69 -2.26 2.27
C ALA A 42 4.78 -1.17 1.69
N ILE A 43 3.51 -1.25 2.06
CA ILE A 43 2.52 -0.20 1.85
C ILE A 43 1.55 -0.20 3.03
N THR A 44 1.25 0.98 3.56
CA THR A 44 0.25 1.18 4.61
C THR A 44 -0.93 1.95 4.02
N THR A 45 -2.14 1.45 4.24
CA THR A 45 -3.35 2.04 3.66
C THR A 45 -4.58 1.77 4.51
N ASP A 46 -5.49 2.72 4.56
CA ASP A 46 -6.86 2.59 5.07
C ASP A 46 -7.91 2.44 3.96
N ASP A 47 -7.51 2.45 2.69
CA ASP A 47 -8.44 2.36 1.55
C ASP A 47 -8.99 0.93 1.40
N PRO A 48 -10.32 0.72 1.53
CA PRO A 48 -10.89 -0.62 1.52
C PRO A 48 -10.78 -1.32 0.15
N ALA A 49 -10.73 -0.57 -0.96
CA ALA A 49 -10.61 -1.16 -2.28
C ALA A 49 -9.18 -1.67 -2.53
N LEU A 50 -8.17 -0.89 -2.10
CA LEU A 50 -6.80 -1.34 -2.11
C LEU A 50 -6.59 -2.52 -1.16
N ILE A 51 -7.11 -2.47 0.07
CA ILE A 51 -7.05 -3.59 1.03
C ILE A 51 -7.59 -4.86 0.38
N ALA A 52 -8.81 -4.82 -0.20
CA ALA A 52 -9.41 -5.98 -0.85
C ALA A 52 -8.64 -6.47 -2.08
N HIS A 53 -7.97 -5.57 -2.81
CA HIS A 53 -7.10 -5.92 -3.93
C HIS A 53 -5.85 -6.67 -3.43
N LEU A 54 -5.17 -6.15 -2.41
CA LEU A 54 -3.95 -6.76 -1.85
C LEU A 54 -4.23 -8.11 -1.18
N ASP A 55 -5.35 -8.24 -0.45
CA ASP A 55 -5.74 -9.47 0.24
C ASP A 55 -5.96 -10.66 -0.73
N ARG A 56 -6.35 -10.36 -1.98
CA ARG A 56 -6.53 -11.36 -3.05
C ARG A 56 -5.24 -11.73 -3.77
N HIS A 57 -4.16 -10.97 -3.59
CA HIS A 57 -2.89 -11.17 -4.28
C HIS A 57 -1.90 -11.94 -3.40
N GLY A 58 -1.44 -13.11 -3.89
CA GLY A 58 -0.48 -13.96 -3.16
C GLY A 58 0.91 -13.36 -2.96
N ASP A 59 1.24 -12.24 -3.62
CA ASP A 59 2.49 -11.52 -3.43
C ASP A 59 2.51 -10.66 -2.16
N PHE A 60 1.34 -10.39 -1.56
CA PHE A 60 1.20 -9.49 -0.42
C PHE A 60 0.80 -10.25 0.85
N GLU A 61 1.51 -9.95 1.94
CA GLU A 61 1.21 -10.48 3.25
C GLU A 61 0.75 -9.35 4.17
N ARG A 62 -0.38 -9.54 4.84
CA ARG A 62 -0.88 -8.55 5.81
C ARG A 62 0.00 -8.58 7.06
N VAL A 63 0.63 -7.46 7.36
CA VAL A 63 1.38 -7.26 8.60
C VAL A 63 0.37 -6.81 9.63
N ASN A 64 -0.19 -7.75 10.39
CA ASN A 64 -0.90 -7.40 11.60
C ASN A 64 0.14 -6.80 12.56
N GLU A 65 -0.02 -5.53 12.95
CA GLU A 65 0.64 -5.03 14.16
C GLU A 65 0.07 -5.83 15.33
N GLY A 66 0.72 -6.96 15.64
CA GLY A 66 0.29 -7.85 16.68
C GLY A 66 0.71 -7.32 18.04
N GLY A 67 -0.28 -7.15 18.93
CA GLY A 67 -0.11 -7.23 20.40
C GLY A 67 -0.18 -5.91 21.14
#